data_AF-A0A3D1RF44-F1
#
_entry.id   AF-A0A3D1RF44-F1
#
_cell.length_a   1.000
_cell.length_b   1.000
_cell.length_c   1.000
_cell.angle_alpha   90.00
_cell.angle_beta   90.00
_cell.angle_gamma   90.00
#
_symmetry.space_group_name_H-M   'P 1'
#
loop_
_entity.id
_entity.type
_entity.pdbx_description
1 polymer ?
#
loop_
_entity_poly.entity_id
_entity_poly.type
_entity_poly.pdbx_seq_one_letter_code
_entity_poly.pdbx_strand_id
1 'polypeptide(L)'
;MNEIWRFVPRDGPSIFRGPSELIDLSTGVVVSTSDTTRIDANNLGLAFPNVCPAPNTTTTYVVRTRWQSITDAAATYFSTDTIIVTRQDGLPLDATSTQTLCGQSTGTITATASGGTPPYQYSINLGPLQNSGTFTGLAAGTYTIVGID
;
A
#
# COMPACT_ATOMS: atom_id res chain seq x y z
N MET A 1 8.56 0.98 -8.01
CA MET A 1 8.60 1.82 -9.24
C MET A 1 9.70 2.84 -9.02
N ASN A 2 10.75 2.83 -9.83
CA ASN A 2 11.84 3.79 -9.72
C ASN A 2 11.51 4.96 -10.64
N GLU A 3 11.12 6.09 -10.07
CA GLU A 3 10.87 7.31 -10.83
C GLU A 3 12.15 8.16 -10.84
N ILE A 4 12.50 8.68 -12.02
CA ILE A 4 13.67 9.53 -12.24
C ILE A 4 13.17 10.94 -12.52
N TRP A 5 13.49 11.87 -11.63
CA TRP A 5 13.07 13.26 -11.73
C TRP A 5 14.24 14.16 -12.14
N ARG A 6 14.13 14.82 -13.30
CA ARG A 6 15.08 15.85 -13.75
C ARG A 6 14.52 17.24 -13.46
N PHE A 7 15.06 17.91 -12.44
CA PHE A 7 14.73 19.30 -12.15
C PHE A 7 15.63 20.26 -12.93
N VAL A 8 15.02 21.19 -13.67
CA VAL A 8 15.68 22.38 -14.21
C VAL A 8 14.93 23.58 -13.61
N PRO A 9 15.49 24.26 -12.59
CA PRO A 9 14.84 25.42 -12.00
C PRO A 9 14.70 26.55 -13.02
N ARG A 10 13.61 27.32 -12.90
CA ARG A 10 13.34 28.49 -13.76
C ARG A 10 14.41 29.59 -13.61
N ASP A 11 15.09 29.64 -12.47
CA ASP A 11 15.96 30.76 -12.06
C ASP A 11 17.47 30.41 -12.04
N GLY A 12 17.85 29.32 -12.73
CA GLY A 12 19.26 28.95 -12.94
C GLY A 12 19.75 27.74 -12.13
N PRO A 13 21.08 27.52 -12.08
CA PRO A 13 21.68 26.35 -11.46
C PRO A 13 21.33 26.23 -9.97
N SER A 14 20.88 25.05 -9.54
CA SER A 14 20.58 24.76 -8.13
C SER A 14 21.25 23.46 -7.69
N ILE A 15 21.48 23.33 -6.39
CA ILE A 15 22.12 22.16 -5.79
C ILE A 15 21.18 21.52 -4.77
N PHE A 16 21.14 20.18 -4.80
CA PHE A 16 20.35 19.39 -3.86
C PHE A 16 20.84 19.62 -2.42
N ARG A 17 19.88 19.74 -1.50
CA ARG A 17 20.09 19.82 -0.06
C ARG A 17 19.23 18.73 0.56
N GLY A 18 19.82 17.54 0.73
CA GLY A 18 19.13 16.38 1.29
C GLY A 18 18.71 16.55 2.75
N PRO A 19 18.31 15.46 3.41
CA PRO A 19 17.53 14.38 2.83
C PRO A 19 16.15 14.90 2.38
N SER A 20 15.47 14.18 1.50
CA SER A 20 14.08 14.53 1.16
C SER A 20 13.17 14.06 2.29
N GLU A 21 12.08 14.78 2.51
CA GLU A 21 11.11 14.47 3.56
C GLU A 21 9.91 13.76 2.95
N LEU A 22 9.43 12.73 3.63
CA LEU A 22 8.13 12.14 3.38
C LEU A 22 7.17 12.68 4.43
N ILE A 23 6.11 13.36 3.99
CA ILE A 23 5.19 14.09 4.85
C ILE A 23 3.81 13.49 4.69
N ASP A 24 3.13 13.13 5.78
CA ASP A 24 1.72 12.75 5.72
C ASP A 24 0.88 13.99 5.39
N LEU A 25 0.16 13.95 4.26
CA LEU A 25 -0.60 15.10 3.77
C LEU A 25 -1.75 15.49 4.72
N SER A 26 -2.29 14.53 5.48
CA SER A 26 -3.40 14.76 6.39
C SER A 26 -2.98 15.47 7.68
N THR A 27 -1.76 15.19 8.16
CA THR A 27 -1.24 15.72 9.43
C THR A 27 -0.20 16.80 9.25
N GLY A 28 0.42 16.90 8.07
CA GLY A 28 1.56 17.78 7.80
C GLY A 28 2.86 17.35 8.49
N VAL A 29 2.88 16.17 9.12
CA VAL A 29 4.03 15.67 9.88
C VAL A 29 5.00 14.95 8.96
N VAL A 30 6.31 15.22 9.13
CA VAL A 30 7.38 14.45 8.49
C VAL A 30 7.41 13.06 9.13
N VAL A 31 7.07 12.03 8.36
CA VAL A 31 7.03 10.63 8.81
C VAL A 31 8.34 9.90 8.57
N SER A 32 9.14 10.35 7.60
CA SER A 32 10.45 9.80 7.32
C SER A 32 11.30 10.76 6.50
N THR A 33 12.61 10.52 6.48
CA THR A 33 13.55 11.17 5.56
C THR A 33 14.19 10.14 4.64
N SER A 34 14.65 10.56 3.46
CA SER A 34 15.31 9.66 2.50
C SER A 34 16.81 9.53 2.71
N ASP A 35 17.34 8.34 2.41
CA ASP A 35 18.74 8.21 2.05
C ASP A 35 18.91 8.65 0.59
N THR A 36 19.96 9.44 0.34
CA THR A 36 20.26 9.94 -1.00
C THR A 36 21.47 9.21 -1.56
N THR A 37 21.29 8.54 -2.70
CA THR A 37 22.39 7.99 -3.49
C THR A 37 22.50 8.75 -4.79
N ARG A 38 23.72 9.17 -5.15
CA ARG A 38 23.93 9.78 -6.47
C ARG A 38 24.03 8.66 -7.50
N ILE A 39 23.07 8.60 -8.42
CA ILE A 39 23.03 7.57 -9.47
C ILE A 39 23.97 7.98 -10.60
N ASP A 40 23.93 9.26 -11.00
CA ASP A 40 24.84 9.84 -11.98
C ASP A 40 24.95 11.37 -11.81
N ALA A 41 25.51 12.07 -12.80
CA ALA A 41 25.68 13.53 -12.75
C ALA A 41 24.36 14.32 -12.67
N ASN A 42 23.24 13.73 -13.11
CA ASN A 42 21.96 14.40 -13.29
C ASN A 42 20.83 13.77 -12.46
N ASN A 43 21.02 12.56 -11.92
CA ASN A 43 19.99 11.78 -11.25
C ASN A 43 20.37 11.46 -9.80
N LEU A 44 19.40 11.66 -8.90
CA LEU A 44 19.49 11.27 -7.49
C LEU A 44 18.48 10.15 -7.22
N GLY A 45 18.95 9.08 -6.60
CA GLY A 45 18.11 8.04 -6.03
C GLY A 45 17.70 8.46 -4.63
N LEU A 46 16.39 8.48 -4.38
CA LEU A 46 15.82 8.68 -3.05
C LEU A 46 15.23 7.35 -2.58
N ALA A 47 15.70 6.86 -1.44
CA ALA A 47 15.14 5.68 -0.79
C ALA A 47 14.56 6.09 0.55
N PHE A 48 13.28 5.78 0.79
CA PHE A 48 12.65 5.98 2.08
C PHE A 48 12.54 4.64 2.82
N PRO A 49 12.71 4.62 4.15
CA PRO A 49 12.23 3.52 4.98
C PRO A 49 10.79 3.15 4.65
N ASN A 50 10.46 1.87 4.79
CA ASN A 50 9.08 1.40 4.63
C ASN A 50 8.18 2.10 5.68
N VAL A 51 7.24 2.90 5.20
CA VAL A 51 6.21 3.52 6.04
C VAL A 51 4.93 2.69 5.92
N CYS A 52 4.40 2.27 7.06
CA CYS A 52 3.16 1.51 7.13
C CYS A 52 2.05 2.42 7.67
N PRO A 53 1.07 2.85 6.84
CA PRO A 53 -0.08 3.59 7.34
C PRO A 53 -0.94 2.73 8.29
N ALA A 54 -2.00 3.30 8.84
CA ALA A 54 -2.90 2.56 9.72
C ALA A 54 -3.61 1.41 8.96
N PRO A 55 -3.96 0.31 9.65
CA PRO A 55 -4.81 -0.75 9.12
C PRO A 55 -6.02 -0.24 8.34
N ASN A 56 -6.28 -0.80 7.15
CA ASN A 56 -7.45 -0.48 6.33
C ASN A 56 -7.60 1.02 6.00
N THR A 57 -6.48 1.72 5.79
CA THR A 57 -6.47 3.13 5.41
C THR A 57 -5.69 3.39 4.14
N THR A 58 -6.11 4.43 3.42
CA THR A 58 -5.38 5.02 2.30
C THR A 58 -4.79 6.34 2.76
N THR A 59 -3.46 6.44 2.77
CA THR A 59 -2.76 7.67 3.17
C THR A 59 -2.02 8.24 1.97
N THR A 60 -2.18 9.55 1.76
CA THR A 60 -1.39 10.30 0.79
C THR A 60 -0.19 10.92 1.49
N TYR A 61 1.00 10.68 0.96
CA TYR A 61 2.23 11.30 1.41
C TYR A 61 2.75 12.27 0.35
N VAL A 62 3.40 13.33 0.80
CA VAL A 62 4.14 14.27 -0.03
C VAL A 62 5.62 13.99 0.13
N VAL A 63 6.30 13.72 -0.98
CA VAL A 63 7.75 13.73 -1.07
C VAL A 63 8.19 15.17 -1.29
N ARG A 64 8.89 15.78 -0.32
CA ARG A 64 9.43 17.13 -0.41
C ARG A 64 10.95 17.08 -0.52
N THR A 65 11.48 17.62 -1.62
CA THR A 65 12.93 17.74 -1.86
C THR A 65 13.36 19.19 -1.76
N ARG A 66 14.47 19.46 -1.08
CA ARG A 66 14.99 20.81 -0.89
C ARG A 66 16.19 21.07 -1.80
N TRP A 67 16.21 22.27 -2.39
CA TRP A 67 17.26 22.75 -3.28
C TRP A 67 17.71 24.15 -2.84
N GLN A 68 18.97 24.48 -3.10
CA GLN A 68 19.52 25.82 -2.85
C GLN A 68 20.03 26.40 -4.17
N SER A 69 19.79 27.69 -4.40
CA SER A 69 20.39 28.37 -5.56
C SER A 69 21.91 28.38 -5.44
N ILE A 70 22.61 28.23 -6.57
CA ILE A 70 24.07 28.43 -6.62
C ILE A 70 24.42 29.92 -6.59
N THR A 71 23.56 30.78 -7.13
CA THR A 71 23.80 32.23 -7.24
C THR A 71 23.32 33.02 -6.03
N ASP A 72 22.41 32.45 -5.24
CA ASP A 72 21.93 33.03 -3.99
C ASP A 72 21.82 31.95 -2.90
N ALA A 73 22.81 31.90 -2.01
CA ALA A 73 22.82 30.94 -0.91
C ALA A 73 21.67 31.17 0.10
N ALA A 74 20.98 32.30 0.10
CA ALA A 74 19.79 32.49 0.93
C ALA A 74 18.53 31.86 0.30
N ALA A 75 18.49 31.71 -1.03
CA ALA A 75 17.34 31.17 -1.75
C ALA A 75 17.24 29.64 -1.61
N THR A 76 16.11 29.19 -1.09
CA THR A 76 15.73 27.76 -1.01
C THR A 76 14.51 27.51 -1.88
N TYR A 77 14.54 26.43 -2.65
CA TYR A 77 13.42 25.95 -3.45
C TYR A 77 13.00 24.56 -3.00
N PHE A 78 11.71 24.26 -3.21
CA PHE A 78 11.16 22.94 -2.94
C PHE A 78 10.59 22.36 -4.22
N SER A 79 10.79 21.06 -4.39
CA SER A 79 9.98 20.26 -5.29
C SER A 79 9.16 19.29 -4.46
N THR A 80 7.91 19.10 -4.87
CA THR A 80 6.96 18.22 -4.21
C THR A 80 6.39 17.23 -5.21
N ASP A 81 6.23 16.00 -4.76
CA ASP A 81 5.48 14.97 -5.46
C ASP A 81 4.58 14.23 -4.46
N THR A 82 3.56 13.54 -4.94
CA THR A 82 2.60 12.83 -4.08
C THR A 82 2.64 11.34 -4.36
N ILE A 83 2.71 10.54 -3.30
CA ILE A 83 2.51 9.10 -3.37
C ILE A 83 1.30 8.71 -2.54
N ILE A 84 0.58 7.68 -2.98
CA ILE A 84 -0.58 7.15 -2.26
C ILE A 84 -0.24 5.72 -1.82
N VAL A 85 -0.35 5.47 -0.53
CA VAL A 85 -0.12 4.15 0.05
C VAL A 85 -1.41 3.69 0.69
N THR A 86 -1.93 2.57 0.19
CA THR A 86 -3.08 1.88 0.77
C THR A 86 -2.57 0.72 1.59
N ARG A 87 -2.89 0.69 2.88
CA ARG A 87 -2.71 -0.50 3.71
C ARG A 87 -4.05 -1.15 3.94
N GLN A 88 -4.11 -2.43 3.65
CA GLN A 88 -5.23 -3.30 3.96
C GLN A 88 -4.80 -4.28 5.04
N ASP A 89 -5.59 -4.38 6.10
CA ASP A 89 -5.36 -5.36 7.17
C ASP A 89 -6.30 -6.54 6.95
N GLY A 90 -5.70 -7.69 6.67
CA GLY A 90 -6.42 -8.92 6.30
C GLY A 90 -6.79 -8.97 4.82
N LEU A 91 -7.24 -10.15 4.38
CA LEU A 91 -7.73 -10.38 3.03
C LEU A 91 -9.25 -10.13 3.01
N PRO A 92 -9.75 -9.12 2.29
CA PRO A 92 -11.18 -8.95 2.06
C PRO A 92 -11.80 -10.23 1.52
N LEU A 93 -12.87 -10.66 2.18
CA LEU A 93 -13.55 -11.89 1.84
C LEU A 93 -15.05 -11.62 1.75
N ASP A 94 -15.60 -11.80 0.56
CA ASP A 94 -17.04 -11.84 0.36
C ASP A 94 -17.51 -13.29 0.41
N ALA A 95 -18.59 -13.56 1.15
CA ALA A 95 -19.19 -14.88 1.24
C ALA A 95 -20.66 -14.84 0.82
N THR A 96 -21.04 -15.74 -0.07
CA THR A 96 -22.43 -15.98 -0.45
C THR A 96 -22.83 -17.39 -0.05
N SER A 97 -24.07 -17.58 0.38
CA SER A 97 -24.54 -18.89 0.84
C SER A 97 -25.87 -19.27 0.22
N THR A 98 -26.01 -20.53 -0.16
CA THR A 98 -27.27 -21.15 -0.54
C THR A 98 -27.77 -21.99 0.64
N GLN A 99 -29.01 -21.77 1.06
CA GLN A 99 -29.60 -22.53 2.18
C GLN A 99 -29.72 -24.02 1.85
N THR A 100 -29.52 -24.85 2.88
CA THR A 100 -29.83 -26.27 2.80
C THR A 100 -31.35 -26.51 2.84
N LEU A 101 -31.79 -27.65 2.31
CA LEU A 101 -33.16 -28.13 2.49
C LEU A 101 -33.35 -28.68 3.93
N CYS A 102 -34.58 -28.62 4.44
CA CYS A 102 -34.92 -29.11 5.77
C CYS A 102 -34.50 -30.59 5.94
N GLY A 103 -33.70 -30.87 6.97
CA GLY A 103 -33.22 -32.22 7.29
C GLY A 103 -32.13 -32.76 6.36
N GLN A 104 -31.60 -31.93 5.45
CA GLN A 104 -30.53 -32.29 4.52
C GLN A 104 -29.28 -31.43 4.74
N SER A 105 -28.16 -31.86 4.16
CA SER A 105 -26.90 -31.11 4.12
C SER A 105 -26.55 -30.73 2.68
N THR A 106 -27.43 -29.99 2.01
CA THR A 106 -27.27 -29.54 0.61
C THR A 106 -26.83 -28.08 0.51
N GLY A 107 -26.56 -27.42 1.64
CA GLY A 107 -26.13 -26.02 1.66
C GLY A 107 -24.76 -25.83 1.03
N THR A 108 -24.53 -24.64 0.49
CA THR A 108 -23.24 -24.23 -0.08
C THR A 108 -22.83 -22.86 0.40
N ILE A 109 -21.53 -22.66 0.62
CA ILE A 109 -20.94 -21.34 0.86
C ILE A 109 -19.85 -21.12 -0.18
N THR A 110 -19.89 -20.00 -0.87
CA THR A 110 -18.86 -19.58 -1.82
C THR A 110 -18.21 -18.31 -1.29
N ALA A 111 -16.94 -18.42 -0.95
CA ALA A 111 -16.09 -17.32 -0.52
C ALA A 111 -15.22 -16.84 -1.68
N THR A 112 -15.08 -15.52 -1.82
CA THR A 112 -14.26 -14.88 -2.85
C THR A 112 -13.38 -13.84 -2.18
N ALA A 113 -12.07 -14.06 -2.24
CA ALA A 113 -11.11 -13.08 -1.78
C ALA A 113 -10.90 -11.97 -2.83
N SER A 114 -10.77 -10.73 -2.36
CA SER A 114 -10.38 -9.59 -3.20
C SER A 114 -9.24 -8.81 -2.53
N GLY A 115 -8.35 -8.21 -3.32
CA GLY A 115 -7.10 -7.64 -2.79
C GLY A 115 -6.05 -8.72 -2.46
N GLY A 116 -5.03 -8.41 -1.67
CA GLY A 116 -3.96 -9.35 -1.31
C GLY A 116 -3.05 -9.78 -2.47
N THR A 117 -2.21 -10.79 -2.23
CA THR A 117 -1.29 -11.37 -3.23
C THR A 117 -1.65 -12.83 -3.49
N PRO A 118 -2.13 -13.23 -4.69
CA PRO A 118 -2.35 -14.64 -5.01
C PRO A 118 -1.08 -15.49 -4.86
N PRO A 119 -1.20 -16.81 -4.55
CA PRO A 119 -2.42 -17.62 -4.56
C PRO A 119 -3.19 -17.69 -3.23
N TYR A 120 -4.52 -17.55 -3.29
CA TYR A 120 -5.37 -17.62 -2.09
C TYR A 120 -5.68 -19.05 -1.63
N GLN A 121 -5.83 -19.21 -0.32
CA GLN A 121 -6.38 -20.40 0.30
C GLN A 121 -7.55 -20.05 1.23
N TYR A 122 -8.49 -20.97 1.35
CA TYR A 122 -9.73 -20.80 2.10
C TYR A 122 -9.90 -21.94 3.10
N SER A 123 -10.45 -21.63 4.26
CA SER A 123 -10.79 -22.60 5.30
C SER A 123 -12.20 -22.33 5.83
N ILE A 124 -12.92 -23.40 6.17
CA ILE A 124 -14.19 -23.36 6.87
C ILE A 124 -14.00 -23.90 8.29
N ASN A 125 -14.50 -23.16 9.27
CA ASN A 125 -14.40 -23.47 10.70
C ASN A 125 -12.97 -23.79 11.18
N LEU A 126 -11.97 -23.08 10.64
CA LEU A 126 -10.55 -23.31 10.93
C LEU A 126 -10.08 -24.75 10.60
N GLY A 127 -10.75 -25.41 9.66
CA GLY A 127 -10.34 -26.69 9.10
C GLY A 127 -9.18 -26.56 8.08
N PRO A 128 -8.89 -27.65 7.34
CA PRO A 128 -7.86 -27.65 6.32
C PRO A 128 -8.06 -26.56 5.27
N LEU A 129 -6.94 -25.96 4.84
CA LEU A 129 -6.92 -24.97 3.79
C LEU A 129 -7.10 -25.63 2.42
N GLN A 130 -7.86 -24.99 1.55
CA GLN A 130 -8.09 -25.42 0.16
C GLN A 130 -8.03 -24.24 -0.80
N ASN A 131 -7.63 -24.49 -2.05
CA ASN A 131 -7.51 -23.44 -3.06
C ASN A 131 -8.87 -22.96 -3.62
N SER A 132 -9.94 -23.73 -3.38
CA SER A 132 -11.31 -23.38 -3.78
C SER A 132 -12.03 -22.68 -2.64
N GLY A 133 -12.66 -21.54 -2.92
CA GLY A 133 -13.54 -20.86 -1.95
C GLY A 133 -14.92 -21.49 -1.80
N THR A 134 -15.21 -22.60 -2.51
CA THR A 134 -16.53 -23.24 -2.49
C THR A 134 -16.56 -24.41 -1.51
N PHE A 135 -17.49 -24.33 -0.55
CA PHE A 135 -17.80 -25.36 0.42
C PHE A 135 -19.21 -25.89 0.16
N THR A 136 -19.36 -27.20 0.04
CA THR A 136 -20.64 -27.86 -0.24
C THR A 136 -20.93 -28.91 0.82
N GLY A 137 -22.16 -29.44 0.84
CA GLY A 137 -22.51 -30.50 1.80
C GLY A 137 -22.82 -29.96 3.20
N LEU A 138 -23.20 -28.68 3.32
CA LEU A 138 -23.34 -28.00 4.60
C LEU A 138 -24.77 -28.16 5.16
N ALA A 139 -24.85 -28.56 6.43
CA ALA A 139 -26.09 -28.53 7.21
C ALA A 139 -26.43 -27.10 7.63
N ALA A 140 -27.66 -26.88 8.12
CA ALA A 140 -28.04 -25.60 8.71
C ALA A 140 -27.17 -25.31 9.93
N GLY A 141 -26.54 -24.14 9.97
CA GLY A 141 -25.64 -23.75 11.04
C GLY A 141 -24.85 -22.48 10.72
N THR A 142 -24.04 -22.07 11.68
CA THR A 142 -23.11 -20.95 11.53
C THR A 142 -21.74 -21.49 11.13
N TYR A 143 -21.14 -20.89 10.10
CA TYR A 143 -19.81 -21.25 9.61
C TYR A 143 -18.91 -20.04 9.64
N THR A 144 -17.67 -20.22 10.09
CA THR A 144 -16.61 -19.20 10.01
C THR A 144 -15.77 -19.48 8.78
N ILE A 145 -15.66 -18.53 7.86
CA ILE A 145 -14.77 -18.65 6.71
C ILE A 145 -13.53 -17.79 6.94
N VAL A 146 -12.37 -18.36 6.66
CA VAL A 146 -11.07 -17.67 6.68
C VAL A 146 -10.45 -17.75 5.29
N GLY A 147 -9.96 -16.61 4.78
CA GLY A 147 -9.12 -16.53 3.58
C GLY A 147 -7.72 -16.08 3.94
N ILE A 148 -6.71 -16.65 3.29
CA ILE A 148 -5.30 -16.23 3.38
C ILE A 148 -4.72 -16.04 1.98
N ASP A 149 -3.80 -15.09 1.85
CA ASP A 149 -3.06 -14.75 0.63
C ASP A 149 -1.57 -15.10 0.74
#